data_AF-A0A0G4M7G9-F1
#
_entry.id   AF-A0A0G4M7G9-F1
#
_cell.length_a   1.000
_cell.length_b   1.000
_cell.length_c   1.000
_cell.angle_alpha   90.00
_cell.angle_beta   90.00
_cell.angle_gamma   90.00
#
_symmetry.space_group_name_H-M   'P 1'
#
loop_
_entity.id
_entity.type
_entity.pdbx_description
1 polymer ?
#
loop_
_entity_poly.entity_id
_entity_poly.type
_entity_poly.pdbx_seq_one_letter_code
_entity_poly.pdbx_strand_id
1 'polypeptide(L)'
;MPEEEAFCLLVRLMNHYHLRDLFIQDMPGLHMRLYQFERLLEDFEPALYCHLHRKGISSHLYATQWFLTLFAYRFPLQLVLRIYDLILSEGLSAILRFGIVLMQKNASTLLAMSDMSQLTTHLKDKVFDVYIDKDPSAGSILDNGFFGSSSSSIDKEVYRADQLVRDACEVKITPETLKAYTLEWEEKTKAEKEREAELETLRASNAKYAISLRKLEERVEAYDREQAALATELVHTKVENEELKDENETYKGQVRELRNVIEKQPEELETAWQAERDDLMKRNAKVHEENQRLEKEMSELEEELVQTKMQYAEINASHETLARKWTDLKRQF
;
A
#
# COMPACT_ATOMS: atom_id res chain seq x y z
N MET A 1 47.60 -1.85 -50.54
CA MET A 1 48.12 -2.33 -49.24
C MET A 1 47.70 -3.79 -49.09
N PRO A 2 48.62 -4.74 -48.91
CA PRO A 2 48.31 -6.13 -48.57
C PRO A 2 47.57 -6.25 -47.22
N GLU A 3 46.92 -7.39 -46.98
CA GLU A 3 46.11 -7.64 -45.78
C GLU A 3 46.89 -7.45 -44.47
N GLU A 4 48.12 -7.97 -44.40
CA GLU A 4 48.97 -7.91 -43.21
C GLU A 4 49.32 -6.47 -42.80
N GLU A 5 49.65 -5.63 -43.79
CA GLU A 5 49.92 -4.21 -43.59
C GLU A 5 48.65 -3.46 -43.15
N ALA A 6 47.49 -3.80 -43.74
CA ALA A 6 46.22 -3.20 -43.37
C ALA A 6 45.82 -3.53 -41.93
N PHE A 7 46.05 -4.77 -41.48
CA PHE A 7 45.87 -5.16 -40.09
C PHE A 7 46.81 -4.38 -39.16
N CYS A 8 48.09 -4.25 -39.53
CA CYS A 8 49.04 -3.48 -38.73
C CYS A 8 48.63 -2.00 -38.61
N LEU A 9 48.11 -1.41 -39.70
CA LEU A 9 47.59 -0.05 -39.68
C LEU A 9 46.35 0.07 -38.79
N LEU A 10 45.43 -0.89 -38.87
CA LEU A 10 44.25 -0.93 -38.01
C LEU A 10 44.63 -1.03 -36.52
N VAL A 11 45.58 -1.90 -36.17
CA VAL A 11 46.09 -2.00 -34.78
C VAL A 11 46.68 -0.67 -34.32
N ARG A 12 47.44 0.01 -35.20
CA ARG A 12 47.95 1.35 -34.89
C ARG A 12 46.85 2.38 -34.71
N LEU A 13 45.83 2.41 -35.57
CA LEU A 13 44.69 3.30 -35.43
C LEU A 13 43.94 3.06 -34.10
N MET A 14 43.70 1.80 -33.76
CA MET A 14 42.97 1.43 -32.54
C MET A 14 43.74 1.79 -31.27
N ASN A 15 45.06 1.57 -31.23
CA ASN A 15 45.84 1.70 -30.01
C ASN A 15 46.62 3.02 -29.91
N HIS A 16 47.26 3.50 -31.00
CA HIS A 16 48.09 4.72 -30.98
C HIS A 16 47.29 5.98 -31.32
N TYR A 17 46.29 5.87 -32.20
CA TYR A 17 45.41 7.01 -32.52
C TYR A 17 44.17 7.06 -31.62
N HIS A 18 44.08 6.16 -30.63
CA HIS A 18 42.99 6.11 -29.65
C HIS A 18 41.60 5.95 -30.30
N LEU A 19 41.51 5.34 -31.49
CA LEU A 19 40.22 5.09 -32.15
C LEU A 19 39.34 4.13 -31.32
N ARG A 20 39.96 3.20 -30.59
CA ARG A 20 39.27 2.25 -29.70
C ARG A 20 38.40 2.96 -28.65
N ASP A 21 38.81 4.13 -28.18
CA ASP A 21 38.13 4.85 -27.10
C ASP A 21 36.69 5.27 -27.48
N LEU A 22 36.40 5.37 -28.78
CA LEU A 22 35.06 5.62 -29.30
C LEU A 22 34.11 4.41 -29.17
N PHE A 23 34.66 3.21 -29.02
CA PHE A 23 33.94 1.92 -29.06
C PHE A 23 33.91 1.19 -27.71
N ILE A 24 34.45 1.80 -26.65
CA ILE A 24 34.34 1.26 -25.28
C ILE A 24 32.86 1.24 -24.87
N GLN A 25 32.49 0.37 -23.93
CA GLN A 25 31.14 0.32 -23.36
C GLN A 25 30.66 1.73 -22.95
N ASP A 26 29.40 2.03 -23.25
CA ASP A 26 28.77 3.35 -23.08
C ASP A 26 29.38 4.48 -23.92
N MET A 27 30.32 4.15 -24.82
CA MET A 27 30.95 5.02 -25.81
C MET A 27 31.40 6.40 -25.27
N PRO A 28 32.08 6.49 -24.11
CA PRO A 28 32.44 7.77 -23.50
C PRO A 28 33.33 8.62 -24.41
N GLY A 29 34.27 7.99 -25.14
CA GLY A 29 35.12 8.71 -26.09
C GLY A 29 34.33 9.34 -27.23
N LEU A 30 33.29 8.67 -27.74
CA LEU A 30 32.40 9.22 -28.76
C LEU A 30 31.60 10.40 -28.21
N HIS A 31 30.97 10.26 -27.04
CA HIS A 31 30.18 11.33 -26.43
C HIS A 31 31.03 12.58 -26.15
N MET A 32 32.26 12.39 -25.69
CA MET A 32 33.23 13.48 -25.54
C MET A 32 33.53 14.15 -26.89
N ARG A 33 33.80 13.41 -27.96
CA ARG A 33 34.07 13.98 -29.29
C ARG A 33 32.87 14.73 -29.87
N LEU A 34 31.66 14.19 -29.70
CA LEU A 34 30.42 14.86 -30.11
C LEU A 34 30.19 16.15 -29.34
N TYR A 35 30.48 16.15 -28.04
CA TYR A 35 30.41 17.36 -27.23
C TYR A 35 31.45 18.41 -27.67
N GLN A 36 32.70 18.01 -27.89
CA GLN A 36 33.72 18.90 -28.45
C GLN A 36 33.27 19.49 -29.79
N PHE A 37 32.68 18.67 -30.66
CA PHE A 37 32.16 19.12 -31.94
C PHE A 37 31.01 20.13 -31.78
N GLU A 38 30.07 19.91 -30.85
CA GLU A 38 29.00 20.87 -30.56
C GLU A 38 29.53 22.20 -30.03
N ARG A 39 30.51 22.19 -29.11
CA ARG A 39 31.15 23.41 -28.59
C ARG A 39 31.92 24.16 -29.68
N LEU A 40 32.66 23.44 -30.51
CA LEU A 40 33.34 24.04 -31.66
C LEU A 40 32.33 24.63 -32.67
N LEU A 41 31.21 23.94 -32.91
CA LEU A 41 30.17 24.47 -33.80
C LEU A 41 29.55 25.75 -33.23
N GLU A 42 29.37 25.82 -31.92
CA GLU A 42 28.92 27.02 -31.23
C GLU A 42 29.91 28.19 -31.37
N ASP A 43 31.21 27.93 -31.29
CA ASP A 43 32.24 28.98 -31.46
C ASP A 43 32.36 29.47 -32.91
N PHE A 44 32.41 28.53 -33.87
CA PHE A 44 32.68 28.84 -35.27
C PHE A 44 31.42 29.28 -36.02
N GLU A 45 30.26 28.69 -35.71
CA GLU A 45 28.98 28.95 -36.38
C GLU A 45 27.81 29.04 -35.38
N PRO A 46 27.80 30.06 -34.49
CA PRO A 46 26.82 30.18 -33.40
C PRO A 46 25.37 30.25 -33.88
N ALA A 47 25.13 30.89 -35.04
CA ALA A 47 23.80 30.98 -35.64
C ALA A 47 23.28 29.60 -36.05
N LEU A 48 24.13 28.77 -36.65
CA LEU A 48 23.78 27.41 -37.06
C LEU A 48 23.59 26.50 -35.84
N TYR A 49 24.48 26.58 -34.86
CA TYR A 49 24.33 25.87 -33.58
C TYR A 49 22.98 26.18 -32.93
N CYS A 50 22.65 27.47 -32.76
CA CYS A 50 21.38 27.90 -32.18
C CYS A 50 20.17 27.42 -32.98
N HIS A 51 20.25 27.44 -34.32
CA HIS A 51 19.18 26.95 -35.19
C HIS A 51 18.93 25.45 -34.99
N LEU A 52 19.99 24.62 -35.04
CA LEU A 52 19.89 23.18 -34.83
C LEU A 52 19.38 22.84 -33.42
N HIS A 53 19.87 23.56 -32.40
CA HIS A 53 19.45 23.37 -31.02
C HIS A 53 17.95 23.69 -30.82
N ARG A 54 17.47 24.81 -31.38
CA ARG A 54 16.03 25.17 -31.35
C ARG A 54 15.15 24.15 -32.08
N LYS A 55 15.70 23.45 -33.08
CA LYS A 55 15.02 22.39 -33.81
C LYS A 55 15.14 21.02 -33.14
N GLY A 56 15.81 20.93 -31.99
CA GLY A 56 16.01 19.68 -31.26
C GLY A 56 16.97 18.70 -31.94
N ILE A 57 17.83 19.18 -32.84
CA ILE A 57 18.79 18.35 -33.58
C ILE A 57 20.11 18.36 -32.83
N SER A 58 20.39 17.32 -32.04
CA SER A 58 21.71 17.09 -31.46
C SER A 58 22.67 16.45 -32.47
N SER A 59 23.96 16.72 -32.32
CA SER A 59 25.05 16.07 -33.08
C SER A 59 24.97 14.54 -33.04
N HIS A 60 24.46 13.94 -31.96
CA HIS A 60 24.27 12.50 -31.83
C HIS A 60 23.42 11.90 -32.95
N LEU A 61 22.47 12.67 -33.52
CA LEU A 61 21.54 12.18 -34.55
C LEU A 61 22.19 12.02 -35.93
N TYR A 62 23.24 12.79 -36.24
CA TYR A 62 23.84 12.83 -37.58
C TYR A 62 25.35 12.59 -37.57
N ALA A 63 26.08 13.11 -36.59
CA ALA A 63 27.53 13.08 -36.55
C ALA A 63 28.10 11.80 -35.94
N THR A 64 27.33 11.02 -35.17
CA THR A 64 27.78 9.74 -34.58
C THR A 64 28.49 8.85 -35.60
N GLN A 65 27.93 8.72 -36.80
CA GLN A 65 28.52 7.90 -37.83
C GLN A 65 29.81 8.51 -38.40
N TRP A 66 29.90 9.84 -38.50
CA TRP A 66 31.12 10.51 -38.98
C TRP A 66 32.33 10.13 -38.13
N PHE A 67 32.16 10.11 -36.80
CA PHE A 67 33.22 9.72 -35.87
C PHE A 67 33.50 8.21 -35.86
N LEU A 68 32.45 7.37 -35.82
CA LEU A 68 32.64 5.92 -35.73
C LEU A 68 33.24 5.31 -37.00
N THR A 69 32.86 5.81 -38.18
CA THR A 69 33.34 5.25 -39.46
C THR A 69 34.38 6.11 -40.14
N LEU A 70 34.88 7.18 -39.49
CA LEU A 70 35.81 8.13 -40.10
C LEU A 70 35.29 8.64 -41.46
N PHE A 71 34.00 8.96 -41.52
CA PHE A 71 33.24 9.32 -42.74
C PHE A 71 33.08 8.22 -43.82
N ALA A 72 33.72 7.05 -43.69
CA ALA A 72 33.77 6.01 -44.72
C ALA A 72 32.42 5.35 -45.10
N TYR A 73 31.37 5.52 -44.29
CA TYR A 73 30.10 4.85 -44.57
C TYR A 73 29.33 5.49 -45.74
N ARG A 74 29.23 6.83 -45.77
CA ARG A 74 28.35 7.55 -46.72
C ARG A 74 29.10 8.37 -47.75
N PHE A 75 30.34 8.74 -47.44
CA PHE A 75 31.11 9.63 -48.28
C PHE A 75 31.73 8.87 -49.46
N PRO A 76 31.83 9.51 -50.64
CA PRO A 76 32.58 8.97 -51.77
C PRO A 76 34.03 8.63 -51.36
N LEU A 77 34.53 7.50 -51.84
CA LEU A 77 35.85 6.97 -51.46
C LEU A 77 36.98 7.99 -51.64
N GLN A 78 36.91 8.83 -52.68
CA GLN A 78 37.90 9.88 -52.95
C GLN A 78 38.03 10.90 -51.81
N LEU A 79 36.91 11.31 -51.23
CA LEU A 79 36.90 12.20 -50.06
C LEU A 79 37.44 11.47 -48.84
N VAL A 80 37.01 10.22 -48.63
CA VAL A 80 37.42 9.39 -47.48
C VAL A 80 38.94 9.18 -47.47
N LEU A 81 39.56 8.87 -48.60
CA LEU A 81 41.01 8.68 -48.68
C LEU A 81 41.77 9.94 -48.26
N ARG A 82 41.34 11.11 -48.73
CA ARG A 82 41.92 12.41 -48.34
C ARG A 82 41.69 12.74 -46.86
N ILE A 83 40.54 12.36 -46.29
CA ILE A 83 40.28 12.48 -44.86
C ILE A 83 41.25 11.60 -44.05
N TYR A 84 41.47 10.36 -44.50
CA TYR A 84 42.40 9.44 -43.86
C TYR A 84 43.85 9.91 -43.93
N ASP A 85 44.27 10.53 -45.04
CA ASP A 85 45.61 11.13 -45.17
C ASP A 85 45.86 12.14 -44.03
N LEU A 86 44.88 13.01 -43.73
CA LEU A 86 45.00 13.98 -42.66
C LEU A 86 44.90 13.35 -41.26
N ILE A 87 44.03 12.35 -41.06
CA ILE A 87 43.93 11.62 -39.78
C ILE A 87 45.25 10.91 -39.44
N LEU A 88 45.89 10.28 -40.43
CA LEU A 88 47.17 9.60 -40.26
C LEU A 88 48.34 10.57 -40.06
N SER A 89 48.23 11.80 -40.57
CA SER A 89 49.27 12.81 -40.39
C SER A 89 49.14 13.59 -39.08
N GLU A 90 47.92 14.00 -38.71
CA GLU A 90 47.67 14.95 -37.61
C GLU A 90 46.94 14.33 -36.41
N GLY A 91 46.44 13.11 -36.55
CA GLY A 91 45.71 12.39 -35.51
C GLY A 91 44.18 12.45 -35.66
N LEU A 92 43.50 11.78 -34.72
CA LEU A 92 42.05 11.59 -34.76
C LEU A 92 41.24 12.90 -34.58
N SER A 93 41.87 13.96 -34.06
CA SER A 93 41.24 15.29 -33.94
C SER A 93 40.94 15.94 -35.29
N ALA A 94 41.58 15.49 -36.38
CA ALA A 94 41.31 15.97 -37.73
C ALA A 94 39.83 15.79 -38.14
N ILE A 95 39.14 14.76 -37.60
CA ILE A 95 37.70 14.54 -37.82
C ILE A 95 36.87 15.76 -37.42
N LEU A 96 37.25 16.44 -36.33
CA LEU A 96 36.54 17.63 -35.86
C LEU A 96 36.64 18.76 -36.87
N ARG A 97 37.81 18.94 -37.51
CA ARG A 97 38.01 19.96 -38.56
C ARG A 97 37.13 19.69 -39.77
N PHE A 98 37.12 18.44 -40.26
CA PHE A 98 36.24 18.06 -41.37
C PHE A 98 34.77 18.25 -41.02
N GLY A 99 34.35 17.85 -39.81
CA GLY A 99 33.00 18.08 -39.32
C GLY A 99 32.62 19.56 -39.36
N ILE A 100 33.45 20.45 -38.80
CA ILE A 100 33.17 21.89 -38.76
C ILE A 100 33.12 22.50 -40.15
N VAL A 101 34.08 22.17 -41.02
CA VAL A 101 34.08 22.68 -42.40
C VAL A 101 32.83 22.26 -43.16
N LEU A 102 32.42 21.00 -43.03
CA LEU A 102 31.19 20.52 -43.67
C LEU A 102 29.97 21.31 -43.19
N MET A 103 29.90 21.65 -41.90
CA MET A 103 28.84 22.51 -41.37
C MET A 103 28.92 23.94 -41.90
N GLN A 104 30.10 24.55 -41.92
CA GLN A 104 30.33 25.92 -42.42
C GLN A 104 29.93 26.05 -43.88
N LYS A 105 30.35 25.11 -44.75
CA LYS A 105 30.02 25.14 -46.18
C LYS A 105 28.54 24.92 -46.44
N ASN A 106 27.82 24.27 -45.53
CA ASN A 106 26.37 24.05 -45.61
C ASN A 106 25.55 25.06 -44.80
N ALA A 107 26.17 26.04 -44.12
CA ALA A 107 25.49 26.88 -43.14
C ALA A 107 24.29 27.64 -43.72
N SER A 108 24.45 28.27 -44.89
CA SER A 108 23.37 29.01 -45.56
C SER A 108 22.20 28.10 -45.94
N THR A 109 22.48 26.91 -46.48
CA THR A 109 21.49 25.90 -46.86
C THR A 109 20.75 25.38 -45.63
N LEU A 110 21.46 25.07 -44.54
CA LEU A 110 20.87 24.55 -43.31
C LEU A 110 20.02 25.61 -42.58
N LEU A 111 20.47 26.87 -42.55
CA LEU A 111 19.69 27.96 -41.94
C LEU A 111 18.39 28.25 -42.70
N ALA A 112 18.37 28.03 -44.02
CA ALA A 112 17.16 28.18 -44.84
C ALA A 112 16.13 27.05 -44.61
N MET A 113 16.56 25.88 -44.17
CA MET A 113 15.67 24.74 -43.91
C MET A 113 14.96 24.89 -42.56
N SER A 114 13.64 24.87 -42.57
CA SER A 114 12.81 24.99 -41.37
C SER A 114 12.37 23.66 -40.77
N ASP A 115 12.36 22.58 -41.56
CA ASP A 115 11.87 21.27 -41.14
C ASP A 115 13.00 20.38 -40.60
N MET A 116 12.74 19.74 -39.46
CA MET A 116 13.70 18.88 -38.75
C MET A 116 14.04 17.63 -39.57
N SER A 117 13.05 17.07 -40.29
CA SER A 117 13.26 15.88 -41.11
C SER A 117 14.21 16.17 -42.28
N GLN A 118 13.96 17.27 -42.99
CA GLN A 118 14.78 17.73 -44.12
C GLN A 118 16.21 18.07 -43.67
N LEU A 119 16.36 18.77 -42.55
CA LEU A 119 17.67 19.07 -41.96
C LEU A 119 18.46 17.79 -41.66
N THR A 120 17.83 16.81 -41.02
CA THR A 120 18.48 15.56 -40.64
C THR A 120 18.87 14.74 -41.88
N THR A 121 18.01 14.69 -42.90
CA THR A 121 18.33 14.03 -44.17
C THR A 121 19.48 14.73 -44.89
N HIS A 122 19.48 16.06 -44.95
CA HIS A 122 20.56 16.82 -45.60
C HIS A 122 21.90 16.58 -44.91
N LEU A 123 21.94 16.63 -43.57
CA LEU A 123 23.14 16.37 -42.77
C LEU A 123 23.68 14.94 -42.96
N LYS A 124 22.81 13.95 -43.15
CA LYS A 124 23.21 12.54 -43.30
C LYS A 124 23.68 12.19 -44.71
N ASP A 125 22.96 12.67 -45.72
CA ASP A 125 23.07 12.12 -47.07
C ASP A 125 23.66 13.10 -48.08
N LYS A 126 23.67 14.41 -47.79
CA LYS A 126 24.00 15.46 -48.78
C LYS A 126 25.01 16.50 -48.30
N VAL A 127 25.54 16.34 -47.09
CA VAL A 127 26.46 17.32 -46.49
C VAL A 127 27.75 17.48 -47.32
N PHE A 128 28.17 16.43 -48.04
CA PHE A 128 29.36 16.43 -48.88
C PHE A 128 29.10 16.94 -50.31
N ASP A 129 27.85 17.12 -50.73
CA ASP A 129 27.48 17.56 -52.09
C ASP A 129 28.06 18.94 -52.43
N VAL A 130 28.38 19.76 -51.43
CA VAL A 130 29.03 21.07 -51.62
C VAL A 130 30.40 20.96 -52.31
N TYR A 131 31.03 19.80 -52.22
CA TYR A 131 32.31 19.50 -52.85
C TYR A 131 32.21 18.88 -54.23
N ILE A 132 31.00 18.63 -54.76
CA ILE A 132 30.82 18.18 -56.15
C ILE A 132 31.42 19.22 -57.09
N ASP A 133 32.27 18.76 -58.00
CA ASP A 133 32.80 19.55 -59.09
C ASP A 133 31.72 19.69 -60.17
N LYS A 134 31.25 20.93 -60.37
CA LYS A 134 30.20 21.23 -61.35
C LYS A 134 30.74 21.27 -62.78
N ASP A 135 32.04 21.48 -62.95
CA ASP A 135 32.72 21.58 -64.25
C ASP A 135 33.98 20.68 -64.26
N PRO A 136 33.82 19.34 -64.25
CA PRO A 136 34.93 18.42 -64.11
C PRO A 136 35.86 18.47 -65.34
N SER A 137 37.15 18.62 -65.09
CA SER A 137 38.16 18.58 -66.16
C SER A 137 38.29 17.17 -66.74
N ALA A 138 38.67 17.06 -68.02
CA ALA A 138 38.88 15.75 -68.67
C ALA A 138 39.91 14.87 -67.93
N GLY A 139 40.92 15.50 -67.29
CA GLY A 139 41.90 14.79 -66.44
C GLY A 139 41.29 14.26 -65.13
N SER A 140 40.44 15.06 -64.48
CA SER A 140 39.74 14.66 -63.24
C SER A 140 38.75 13.51 -63.48
N ILE A 141 38.12 13.46 -64.66
CA ILE A 141 37.23 12.36 -65.05
C ILE A 141 38.00 11.04 -65.23
N LEU A 142 39.21 11.11 -65.79
CA LEU A 142 40.08 9.94 -65.98
C LEU A 142 40.61 9.40 -64.64
N ASP A 143 40.98 10.29 -63.71
CA ASP A 143 41.42 9.92 -62.36
C ASP A 143 40.26 9.32 -61.53
N ASN A 144 39.06 9.86 -61.66
CA ASN A 144 37.82 9.23 -61.14
C ASN A 144 37.63 7.80 -61.67
N GLY A 145 37.93 7.57 -62.95
CA GLY A 145 37.80 6.27 -63.60
C GLY A 145 38.79 5.21 -63.11
N PHE A 146 39.91 5.61 -62.52
CA PHE A 146 40.92 4.70 -61.96
C PHE A 146 40.46 4.04 -60.65
N PHE A 147 39.57 4.70 -59.88
CA PHE A 147 39.06 4.20 -58.60
C PHE A 147 37.88 3.22 -58.68
N GLY A 148 37.48 2.79 -59.89
CA GLY A 148 36.73 1.53 -60.07
C GLY A 148 35.23 1.55 -59.78
N SER A 149 34.46 2.41 -60.45
CA SER A 149 33.00 2.27 -60.57
C SER A 149 32.58 1.74 -61.94
N SER A 150 32.87 0.47 -62.22
CA SER A 150 32.49 -0.20 -63.48
C SER A 150 31.13 -0.92 -63.42
N SER A 151 30.26 -0.67 -62.43
CA SER A 151 28.98 -1.39 -62.33
C SER A 151 27.76 -0.62 -61.82
N SER A 152 27.83 0.69 -61.56
CA SER A 152 26.61 1.45 -61.29
C SER A 152 26.70 2.88 -61.79
N SER A 153 25.62 3.33 -62.42
CA SER A 153 25.41 4.68 -62.95
C SER A 153 25.32 5.78 -61.88
N ILE A 154 25.71 5.49 -60.64
CA ILE A 154 25.47 6.32 -59.45
C ILE A 154 26.67 7.24 -59.14
N ASP A 155 27.91 6.85 -59.44
CA ASP A 155 29.10 7.65 -59.10
C ASP A 155 29.83 8.18 -60.34
N LYS A 156 29.19 9.11 -61.07
CA LYS A 156 29.87 9.93 -62.09
C LYS A 156 30.33 11.28 -61.56
N GLU A 157 29.98 11.60 -60.33
CA GLU A 157 30.29 12.88 -59.72
C GLU A 157 31.77 12.92 -59.34
N VAL A 158 32.46 13.95 -59.80
CA VAL A 158 33.86 14.23 -59.44
C VAL A 158 33.81 15.12 -58.21
N TYR A 159 34.55 14.77 -57.17
CA TYR A 159 34.58 15.55 -55.93
C TYR A 159 35.89 16.31 -55.78
N ARG A 160 35.82 17.57 -55.34
CA ARG A 160 36.98 18.43 -55.09
C ARG A 160 37.62 18.10 -53.74
N ALA A 161 38.19 16.90 -53.64
CA ALA A 161 38.75 16.35 -52.41
C ALA A 161 39.91 17.20 -51.85
N ASP A 162 40.76 17.75 -52.71
CA ASP A 162 41.85 18.64 -52.28
C ASP A 162 41.33 19.95 -51.68
N GLN A 163 40.19 20.46 -52.17
CA GLN A 163 39.57 21.63 -51.59
C GLN A 163 39.02 21.34 -50.19
N LEU A 164 38.42 20.16 -49.99
CA LEU A 164 37.95 19.72 -48.66
C LEU A 164 39.10 19.69 -47.64
N VAL A 165 40.26 19.14 -48.02
CA VAL A 165 41.43 19.11 -47.12
C VAL A 165 41.97 20.51 -46.86
N ARG A 166 42.07 21.36 -47.89
CA ARG A 166 42.51 22.75 -47.71
C ARG A 166 41.61 23.51 -46.74
N ASP A 167 40.30 23.43 -46.95
CA ASP A 167 39.32 24.05 -46.07
C ASP A 167 39.45 23.51 -44.64
N ALA A 168 39.64 22.19 -44.46
CA ALA A 168 39.82 21.57 -43.15
C ALA A 168 41.09 22.07 -42.43
N CYS A 169 42.19 22.26 -43.16
CA CYS A 169 43.42 22.82 -42.61
C CYS A 169 43.32 24.30 -42.23
N GLU A 170 42.40 25.06 -42.84
CA GLU A 170 42.15 26.46 -42.48
C GLU A 170 41.43 26.60 -41.13
N VAL A 171 40.70 25.58 -40.67
CA VAL A 171 40.02 25.59 -39.37
C VAL A 171 41.04 25.39 -38.25
N LYS A 172 41.34 26.49 -37.56
CA LYS A 172 42.31 26.55 -36.46
C LYS A 172 41.71 26.02 -35.15
N ILE A 173 41.72 24.71 -34.98
CA ILE A 173 41.41 24.07 -33.71
C ILE A 173 42.71 23.88 -32.93
N THR A 174 42.87 24.61 -31.82
CA THR A 174 44.06 24.50 -30.97
C THR A 174 43.96 23.30 -30.02
N PRO A 175 45.08 22.65 -29.65
CA PRO A 175 45.07 21.62 -28.62
C PRO A 175 44.54 22.12 -27.27
N GLU A 176 44.78 23.38 -26.93
CA GLU A 176 44.34 24.00 -25.68
C GLU A 176 42.81 24.12 -25.61
N THR A 177 42.16 24.56 -26.70
CA THR A 177 40.70 24.62 -26.78
C THR A 177 40.06 23.23 -26.65
N LEU A 178 40.66 22.21 -27.28
CA LEU A 178 40.15 20.83 -27.16
C LEU A 178 40.29 20.29 -25.74
N LYS A 179 41.41 20.58 -25.06
CA LYS A 179 41.61 20.22 -23.65
C LYS A 179 40.59 20.90 -22.75
N ALA A 180 40.28 22.18 -22.99
CA ALA A 180 39.26 22.90 -22.25
C ALA A 180 37.89 22.23 -22.39
N TYR A 181 37.48 21.87 -23.62
CA TYR A 181 36.21 21.17 -23.85
C TYR A 181 36.18 19.73 -23.33
N THR A 182 37.32 19.04 -23.31
CA THR A 182 37.42 17.75 -22.61
C THR A 182 37.17 17.92 -21.12
N LEU A 183 37.82 18.90 -20.48
CA LEU A 183 37.64 19.15 -19.04
C LEU A 183 36.19 19.53 -18.72
N GLU A 184 35.59 20.42 -19.52
CA GLU A 184 34.18 20.83 -19.38
C GLU A 184 33.23 19.62 -19.47
N TRP A 185 33.48 18.71 -20.42
CA TRP A 185 32.72 17.47 -20.56
C TRP A 185 32.89 16.52 -19.38
N GLU A 186 34.11 16.34 -18.88
CA GLU A 186 34.41 15.48 -17.74
C GLU A 186 33.73 16.00 -16.48
N GLU A 187 33.81 17.30 -16.21
CA GLU A 187 33.15 17.96 -15.08
C GLU A 187 31.63 17.82 -15.17
N LYS A 188 31.06 18.07 -16.35
CA LYS A 188 29.62 17.92 -16.59
C LYS A 188 29.15 16.48 -16.39
N THR A 189 29.89 15.52 -16.97
CA THR A 189 29.56 14.09 -16.86
C THR A 189 29.67 13.61 -15.41
N LYS A 190 30.67 14.08 -14.67
CA LYS A 190 30.84 13.77 -13.25
C LYS A 190 29.68 14.33 -12.41
N ALA A 191 29.32 15.60 -12.62
CA ALA A 191 28.20 16.23 -11.93
C ALA A 191 26.86 15.54 -12.25
N GLU A 192 26.63 15.13 -13.49
CA GLU A 192 25.44 14.37 -13.88
C GLU A 192 25.37 13.00 -13.18
N LYS A 193 26.50 12.27 -13.09
CA LYS A 193 26.58 10.99 -12.37
C LYS A 193 26.36 11.15 -10.87
N GLU A 194 26.92 12.20 -10.25
CA GLU A 194 26.71 12.51 -8.83
C GLU A 194 25.24 12.82 -8.56
N ARG A 195 24.61 13.64 -9.40
CA ARG A 195 23.17 13.95 -9.30
C ARG A 195 22.29 12.70 -9.49
N GLU A 196 22.65 11.81 -10.41
CA GLU A 196 21.93 10.55 -10.62
C GLU A 196 22.05 9.62 -9.41
N ALA A 197 23.25 9.51 -8.82
CA ALA A 197 23.47 8.75 -7.60
C ALA A 197 22.67 9.33 -6.42
N GLU A 198 22.66 10.65 -6.23
CA GLU A 198 21.82 11.32 -5.23
C GLU A 198 20.34 11.01 -5.42
N LEU A 199 19.83 11.12 -6.65
CA LEU A 199 18.43 10.78 -6.96
C LEU A 199 18.11 9.33 -6.62
N GLU A 200 19.02 8.40 -6.87
CA GLU A 200 18.82 6.99 -6.55
C GLU A 200 18.81 6.74 -5.03
N THR A 201 19.69 7.42 -4.28
CA THR A 201 19.66 7.36 -2.80
C THR A 201 18.37 7.94 -2.21
N LEU A 202 17.85 9.02 -2.79
CA LEU A 202 16.58 9.63 -2.40
C LEU A 202 15.41 8.72 -2.73
N ARG A 203 15.39 8.09 -3.92
CA ARG A 203 14.38 7.09 -4.28
C ARG A 203 14.38 5.90 -3.32
N ALA A 204 15.54 5.36 -2.99
CA ALA A 204 15.65 4.26 -2.04
C ALA A 204 15.16 4.66 -0.63
N SER A 205 15.45 5.88 -0.19
CA SER A 205 15.00 6.42 1.10
C SER A 205 13.48 6.62 1.11
N ASN A 206 12.92 7.21 0.05
CA ASN A 206 11.47 7.38 -0.11
C ASN A 206 10.73 6.03 -0.12
N ALA A 207 11.28 5.01 -0.80
CA ALA A 207 10.72 3.66 -0.76
C ALA A 207 10.71 3.08 0.67
N LYS A 208 11.78 3.28 1.44
CA LYS A 208 11.84 2.87 2.86
C LYS A 208 10.80 3.61 3.70
N TYR A 209 10.68 4.93 3.55
CA TYR A 209 9.69 5.71 4.27
C TYR A 209 8.25 5.31 3.92
N ALA A 210 7.96 5.01 2.65
CA ALA A 210 6.66 4.50 2.23
C ALA A 210 6.29 3.17 2.91
N ILE A 211 7.25 2.24 3.05
CA ILE A 211 7.03 0.97 3.76
C ILE A 211 6.76 1.22 5.25
N SER A 212 7.55 2.10 5.88
CA SER A 212 7.36 2.45 7.30
C SER A 212 6.01 3.14 7.55
N LEU A 213 5.60 4.03 6.64
CA LEU A 213 4.31 4.71 6.69
C LEU A 213 3.17 3.68 6.63
N ARG A 214 3.22 2.76 5.67
CA ARG A 214 2.23 1.68 5.55
C ARG A 214 2.13 0.81 6.80
N LYS A 215 3.26 0.46 7.41
CA LYS A 215 3.28 -0.30 8.68
C LYS A 215 2.67 0.49 9.84
N LEU A 216 2.88 1.80 9.87
CA LEU A 216 2.28 2.67 10.89
C LEU A 216 0.78 2.80 10.67
N GLU A 217 0.34 2.97 9.43
CA GLU A 217 -1.09 2.98 9.05
C GLU A 217 -1.78 1.68 9.47
N GLU A 218 -1.20 0.52 9.13
CA GLU A 218 -1.73 -0.80 9.54
C GLU A 218 -1.83 -0.95 11.07
N ARG A 219 -0.87 -0.37 11.82
CA ARG A 219 -0.92 -0.36 13.30
C ARG A 219 -2.02 0.54 13.82
N VAL A 220 -2.20 1.72 13.24
CA VAL A 220 -3.28 2.64 13.62
C VAL A 220 -4.64 1.99 13.36
N GLU A 221 -4.84 1.38 12.20
CA GLU A 221 -6.08 0.64 11.88
C GLU A 221 -6.33 -0.54 12.82
N ALA A 222 -5.28 -1.20 13.33
CA ALA A 222 -5.43 -2.25 14.34
C ALA A 222 -5.89 -1.67 15.68
N TYR A 223 -5.28 -0.59 16.16
CA TYR A 223 -5.68 0.07 17.40
C TYR A 223 -7.11 0.62 17.33
N ASP A 224 -7.52 1.20 16.21
CA ASP A 224 -8.88 1.70 16.02
C ASP A 224 -9.91 0.56 16.10
N ARG A 225 -9.60 -0.61 15.53
CA ARG A 225 -10.44 -1.81 15.63
C ARG A 225 -10.52 -2.34 17.06
N GLU A 226 -9.40 -2.39 17.78
CA GLU A 226 -9.38 -2.81 19.19
C GLU A 226 -10.18 -1.86 20.07
N GLN A 227 -10.06 -0.54 19.87
CA GLN A 227 -10.84 0.46 20.60
C GLN A 227 -12.35 0.30 20.36
N ALA A 228 -12.76 0.07 19.11
CA ALA A 228 -14.17 -0.16 18.79
C ALA A 228 -14.72 -1.45 19.45
N ALA A 229 -13.92 -2.51 19.47
CA ALA A 229 -14.27 -3.77 20.14
C ALA A 229 -14.42 -3.58 21.66
N LEU A 230 -13.42 -2.94 22.30
CA LEU A 230 -13.45 -2.64 23.73
C LEU A 230 -14.63 -1.74 24.12
N ALA A 231 -14.96 -0.74 23.29
CA ALA A 231 -16.12 0.11 23.52
C ALA A 231 -17.43 -0.69 23.45
N THR A 232 -17.53 -1.65 22.52
CA THR A 232 -18.70 -2.54 22.39
C THR A 232 -18.82 -3.48 23.58
N GLU A 233 -17.72 -4.10 24.01
CA GLU A 233 -17.67 -4.97 25.18
C GLU A 233 -18.04 -4.20 26.45
N LEU A 234 -17.52 -2.97 26.63
CA LEU A 234 -17.86 -2.11 27.75
C LEU A 234 -19.36 -1.79 27.81
N VAL A 235 -19.99 -1.55 26.66
CA VAL A 235 -21.45 -1.34 26.59
C VAL A 235 -22.19 -2.62 26.99
N HIS A 236 -21.78 -3.77 26.47
CA HIS A 236 -22.39 -5.06 26.83
C HIS A 236 -22.29 -5.32 28.34
N THR A 237 -21.09 -5.19 28.93
CA THR A 237 -20.90 -5.39 30.37
C THR A 237 -21.70 -4.38 31.20
N LYS A 238 -21.85 -3.13 30.73
CA LYS A 238 -22.71 -2.14 31.41
C LYS A 238 -24.18 -2.56 31.41
N VAL A 239 -24.69 -3.06 30.28
CA VAL A 239 -26.08 -3.53 30.17
C VAL A 239 -26.29 -4.72 31.11
N GLU A 240 -25.42 -5.72 31.06
CA GLU A 240 -25.48 -6.90 31.93
C GLU A 240 -25.41 -6.54 33.42
N ASN A 241 -24.61 -5.53 33.78
CA ASN A 241 -24.49 -5.07 35.17
C ASN A 241 -25.77 -4.35 35.64
N GLU A 242 -26.43 -3.57 34.79
CA GLU A 242 -27.75 -2.99 35.13
C GLU A 242 -28.83 -4.09 35.21
N GLU A 243 -28.83 -5.10 34.32
CA GLU A 243 -29.74 -6.25 34.40
C GLU A 243 -29.58 -7.02 35.73
N LEU A 244 -28.35 -7.39 36.09
CA LEU A 244 -28.04 -8.07 37.36
C LEU A 244 -28.40 -7.22 38.59
N LYS A 245 -28.36 -5.90 38.48
CA LYS A 245 -28.72 -4.98 39.54
C LYS A 245 -30.24 -4.89 39.70
N ASP A 246 -31.00 -4.87 38.60
CA ASP A 246 -32.46 -4.94 38.61
C ASP A 246 -32.94 -6.29 39.17
N GLU A 247 -32.29 -7.40 38.80
CA GLU A 247 -32.54 -8.72 39.41
C GLU A 247 -32.25 -8.70 40.91
N ASN A 248 -31.13 -8.14 41.34
CA ASN A 248 -30.80 -8.01 42.76
C ASN A 248 -31.84 -7.19 43.54
N GLU A 249 -32.32 -6.08 42.98
CA GLU A 249 -33.39 -5.29 43.62
C GLU A 249 -34.70 -6.08 43.70
N THR A 250 -35.02 -6.84 42.67
CA THR A 250 -36.18 -7.74 42.66
C THR A 250 -36.07 -8.82 43.73
N TYR A 251 -34.93 -9.51 43.82
CA TYR A 251 -34.68 -10.52 44.86
C TYR A 251 -34.70 -9.91 46.26
N LYS A 252 -34.12 -8.71 46.46
CA LYS A 252 -34.24 -7.99 47.74
C LYS A 252 -35.68 -7.64 48.08
N GLY A 253 -36.51 -7.32 47.08
CA GLY A 253 -37.95 -7.12 47.24
C GLY A 253 -38.65 -8.40 47.73
N GLN A 254 -38.44 -9.52 47.04
CA GLN A 254 -38.99 -10.83 47.41
C GLN A 254 -38.55 -11.25 48.82
N VAL A 255 -37.28 -11.07 49.18
CA VAL A 255 -36.78 -11.37 50.53
C VAL A 255 -37.46 -10.50 51.58
N ARG A 256 -37.74 -9.22 51.29
CA ARG A 256 -38.50 -8.34 52.19
C ARG A 256 -39.94 -8.81 52.36
N GLU A 257 -40.63 -9.17 51.29
CA GLU A 257 -42.00 -9.69 51.37
C GLU A 257 -42.07 -11.00 52.15
N LEU A 258 -41.18 -11.96 51.84
CA LEU A 258 -41.10 -13.22 52.57
C LEU A 258 -40.80 -13.01 54.06
N ARG A 259 -39.90 -12.08 54.40
CA ARG A 259 -39.67 -11.69 55.80
C ARG A 259 -40.93 -11.13 56.46
N ASN A 260 -41.65 -10.23 55.81
CA ASN A 260 -42.91 -9.68 56.34
C ASN A 260 -43.96 -10.77 56.56
N VAL A 261 -44.07 -11.75 55.65
CA VAL A 261 -44.98 -12.89 55.81
C VAL A 261 -44.57 -13.75 57.00
N ILE A 262 -43.29 -14.08 57.13
CA ILE A 262 -42.77 -14.86 58.26
C ILE A 262 -42.99 -14.14 59.60
N GLU A 263 -42.82 -12.82 59.65
CA GLU A 263 -43.07 -12.02 60.86
C GLU A 263 -44.56 -11.99 61.25
N LYS A 264 -45.48 -12.01 60.28
CA LYS A 264 -46.94 -12.01 60.52
C LYS A 264 -47.52 -13.39 60.83
N GLN A 265 -46.90 -14.47 60.36
CA GLN A 265 -47.34 -15.84 60.61
C GLN A 265 -47.65 -16.16 62.09
N PRO A 266 -46.81 -15.81 63.08
CA PRO A 266 -47.12 -16.09 64.48
C PRO A 266 -48.37 -15.35 64.97
N GLU A 267 -48.59 -14.10 64.55
CA GLU A 267 -49.81 -13.35 64.90
C GLU A 267 -51.06 -13.96 64.24
N GLU A 268 -50.97 -14.35 62.97
CA GLU A 268 -52.05 -15.04 62.25
C GLU A 268 -52.37 -16.40 62.88
N LEU A 269 -51.35 -17.15 63.28
CA LEU A 269 -51.52 -18.43 63.98
C LEU A 269 -52.11 -18.22 65.38
N GLU A 270 -51.67 -17.21 66.12
CA GLU A 270 -52.17 -16.92 67.46
C GLU A 270 -53.63 -16.46 67.42
N THR A 271 -54.01 -15.61 66.46
CA THR A 271 -55.40 -15.18 66.26
C THR A 271 -56.30 -16.35 65.81
N ALA A 272 -55.85 -17.20 64.89
CA ALA A 272 -56.57 -18.40 64.50
C ALA A 272 -56.74 -19.39 65.68
N TRP A 273 -55.68 -19.58 66.47
CA TRP A 273 -55.72 -20.44 67.65
C TRP A 273 -56.63 -19.87 68.75
N GLN A 274 -56.64 -18.55 68.96
CA GLN A 274 -57.56 -17.88 69.88
C GLN A 274 -59.02 -18.09 69.44
N ALA A 275 -59.32 -17.95 68.14
CA ALA A 275 -60.65 -18.21 67.61
C ALA A 275 -61.09 -19.66 67.83
N GLU A 276 -60.20 -20.63 67.56
CA GLU A 276 -60.49 -22.05 67.78
C GLU A 276 -60.67 -22.38 69.28
N ARG A 277 -59.84 -21.77 70.14
CA ARG A 277 -59.95 -21.89 71.61
C ARG A 277 -61.27 -21.33 72.12
N ASP A 278 -61.71 -20.18 71.62
CA ASP A 278 -62.97 -19.55 72.03
C ASP A 278 -64.19 -20.36 71.56
N ASP A 279 -64.13 -20.97 70.39
CA ASP A 279 -65.16 -21.91 69.91
C ASP A 279 -65.19 -23.20 70.75
N LEU A 280 -64.03 -23.74 71.13
CA LEU A 280 -63.93 -24.87 72.05
C LEU A 280 -64.49 -24.52 73.44
N MET A 281 -64.18 -23.34 73.96
CA MET A 281 -64.73 -22.83 75.23
C MET A 281 -66.26 -22.75 75.18
N LYS A 282 -66.84 -22.24 74.09
CA LYS A 282 -68.31 -22.22 73.91
C LYS A 282 -68.91 -23.62 73.87
N ARG A 283 -68.26 -24.59 73.19
CA ARG A 283 -68.72 -25.99 73.19
C ARG A 283 -68.62 -26.62 74.58
N ASN A 284 -67.51 -26.42 75.29
CA ASN A 284 -67.34 -26.92 76.65
C ASN A 284 -68.37 -26.31 77.62
N ALA A 285 -68.67 -25.02 77.49
CA ALA A 285 -69.72 -24.38 78.28
C ALA A 285 -71.09 -25.03 78.04
N LYS A 286 -71.46 -25.29 76.77
CA LYS A 286 -72.69 -26.02 76.44
C LYS A 286 -72.72 -27.42 77.02
N VAL A 287 -71.62 -28.17 76.91
CA VAL A 287 -71.51 -29.52 77.48
C VAL A 287 -71.60 -29.47 79.01
N HIS A 288 -71.00 -28.47 79.67
CA HIS A 288 -71.14 -28.28 81.11
C HIS A 288 -72.57 -27.97 81.53
N GLU A 289 -73.28 -27.12 80.77
CA GLU A 289 -74.67 -26.79 81.01
C GLU A 289 -75.58 -28.02 80.82
N GLU A 290 -75.33 -28.84 79.79
CA GLU A 290 -76.00 -30.13 79.61
C GLU A 290 -75.68 -31.11 80.74
N ASN A 291 -74.43 -31.21 81.18
CA ASN A 291 -74.05 -32.08 82.30
C ASN A 291 -74.71 -31.63 83.60
N GLN A 292 -74.75 -30.33 83.89
CA GLN A 292 -75.46 -29.81 85.07
C GLN A 292 -76.96 -30.09 85.00
N ARG A 293 -77.57 -30.00 83.80
CA ARG A 293 -78.97 -30.36 83.60
C ARG A 293 -79.20 -31.85 83.88
N LEU A 294 -78.34 -32.71 83.33
CA LEU A 294 -78.40 -34.15 83.55
C LEU A 294 -78.16 -34.53 85.02
N GLU A 295 -77.23 -33.88 85.72
CA GLU A 295 -77.00 -34.06 87.16
C GLU A 295 -78.24 -33.67 87.98
N LYS A 296 -78.91 -32.58 87.62
CA LYS A 296 -80.14 -32.15 88.27
C LYS A 296 -81.30 -33.13 88.02
N GLU A 297 -81.47 -33.57 86.77
CA GLU A 297 -82.44 -34.62 86.41
C GLU A 297 -82.14 -35.93 87.16
N MET A 298 -80.87 -36.29 87.33
CA MET A 298 -80.45 -37.47 88.09
C MET A 298 -80.78 -37.33 89.58
N SER A 299 -80.52 -36.15 90.17
CA SER A 299 -80.88 -35.84 91.55
C SER A 299 -82.40 -35.89 91.79
N GLU A 300 -83.20 -35.39 90.86
CA GLU A 300 -84.67 -35.43 90.94
C GLU A 300 -85.18 -36.88 90.88
N LEU A 301 -84.62 -37.69 89.97
CA LEU A 301 -84.93 -39.13 89.89
C LEU A 301 -84.46 -39.90 91.14
N GLU A 302 -83.33 -39.53 91.75
CA GLU A 302 -82.87 -40.10 93.01
C GLU A 302 -83.83 -39.76 94.16
N GLU A 303 -84.34 -38.52 94.24
CA GLU A 303 -85.35 -38.12 95.22
C GLU A 303 -86.68 -38.89 95.05
N GLU A 304 -87.15 -39.05 93.80
CA GLU A 304 -88.33 -39.85 93.49
C GLU A 304 -88.14 -41.34 93.85
N LEU A 305 -86.94 -41.90 93.61
CA LEU A 305 -86.59 -43.27 94.00
C LEU A 305 -86.59 -43.45 95.52
N VAL A 306 -86.10 -42.47 96.27
CA VAL A 306 -86.12 -42.49 97.73
C VAL A 306 -87.55 -42.40 98.26
N GLN A 307 -88.39 -41.51 97.69
CA GLN A 307 -89.80 -41.42 98.06
C GLN A 307 -90.57 -42.72 97.79
N THR A 308 -90.39 -43.34 96.63
CA THR A 308 -91.04 -44.61 96.30
C THR A 308 -90.55 -45.76 97.18
N LYS A 309 -89.25 -45.80 97.54
CA LYS A 309 -88.73 -46.75 98.53
C LYS A 309 -89.35 -46.54 99.92
N MET A 310 -89.56 -45.30 100.34
CA MET A 310 -90.18 -44.98 101.63
C MET A 310 -91.65 -45.41 101.67
N GLN A 311 -92.41 -45.14 100.60
CA GLN A 311 -93.79 -45.61 100.46
C GLN A 311 -93.87 -47.14 100.43
N TYR A 312 -92.93 -47.82 99.75
CA TYR A 312 -92.87 -49.27 99.73
C TYR A 312 -92.59 -49.86 101.13
N ALA A 313 -91.72 -49.21 101.91
CA ALA A 313 -91.42 -49.62 103.28
C ALA A 313 -92.64 -49.47 104.22
N GLU A 314 -93.41 -48.38 104.10
CA GLU A 314 -94.66 -48.18 104.86
C GLU A 314 -95.72 -49.23 104.52
N ILE A 315 -95.89 -49.53 103.23
CA ILE A 315 -96.81 -50.57 102.77
C ILE A 315 -96.36 -51.94 103.27
N ASN A 316 -95.06 -52.24 103.23
CA ASN A 316 -94.53 -53.53 103.69
C ASN A 316 -94.70 -53.71 105.22
N ALA A 317 -94.50 -52.65 106.01
CA ALA A 317 -94.78 -52.66 107.45
C ALA A 317 -96.27 -52.87 107.77
N SER A 318 -97.17 -52.29 106.96
CA SER A 318 -98.61 -52.56 107.05
C SER A 318 -98.96 -54.01 106.70
N HIS A 319 -98.21 -54.60 105.75
CA HIS A 319 -98.39 -55.99 105.34
C HIS A 319 -97.92 -56.98 106.43
N GLU A 320 -96.81 -56.69 107.11
CA GLU A 320 -96.33 -57.50 108.24
C GLU A 320 -97.27 -57.46 109.45
N THR A 321 -97.88 -56.30 109.72
CA THR A 321 -98.86 -56.16 110.83
C THR A 321 -100.18 -56.86 110.54
N LEU A 322 -100.65 -56.89 109.28
CA LEU A 322 -101.79 -57.72 108.87
C LEU A 322 -101.45 -59.22 108.86
N ALA A 323 -100.24 -59.60 108.44
CA ALA A 323 -99.80 -60.99 108.46
C ALA A 323 -99.73 -61.56 109.89
N ARG A 324 -99.27 -60.78 110.87
CA ARG A 324 -99.29 -61.17 112.30
C ARG A 324 -100.71 -61.37 112.84
N LYS A 325 -101.67 -60.52 112.46
CA LYS A 325 -103.09 -60.68 112.82
C LYS A 325 -103.73 -61.92 112.17
N TRP A 326 -103.29 -62.32 110.99
CA TRP A 326 -103.75 -63.53 110.30
C TRP A 326 -103.24 -64.83 110.94
N THR A 327 -102.01 -64.83 111.46
CA THR A 327 -101.45 -66.00 112.18
C THR A 327 -102.14 -66.27 113.52
N ASP A 328 -102.61 -65.23 114.22
CA ASP A 328 -103.33 -65.39 115.49
C ASP A 328 -104.79 -65.87 115.30
N LEU A 329 -105.42 -65.56 114.16
CA LEU A 329 -106.79 -66.02 113.85
C LEU A 329 -106.87 -67.50 113.41
N LYS A 330 -105.77 -68.07 112.92
CA LYS A 330 -105.71 -69.48 112.48
C LYS A 330 -105.53 -70.47 113.63
N ARG A 331 -105.42 -69.97 114.88
CA ARG A 331 -105.22 -70.78 116.10
C ARG A 331 -106.52 -71.01 116.89
N GLN A 332 -107.69 -70.65 116.34
CA GLN A 332 -109.00 -70.82 116.99
C GLN A 332 -110.09 -71.54 116.17
N PHE A 333 -109.74 -72.26 115.08
CA PHE A 333 -110.60 -73.30 114.50
C PHE A 333 -109.77 -74.48 113.98
#